data_AF-A0A3S0EQ32-F1
#
_entry.id   AF-A0A3S0EQ32-F1
#
_cell.length_a   1.000
_cell.length_b   1.000
_cell.length_c   1.000
_cell.angle_alpha   90.00
_cell.angle_beta   90.00
_cell.angle_gamma   90.00
#
_symmetry.space_group_name_H-M   'P 1'
#
loop_
_entity.id
_entity.type
_entity.pdbx_description
1 polymer ?
#
loop_
_entity_poly.entity_id
_entity_poly.type
_entity_poly.pdbx_seq_one_letter_code
_entity_poly.pdbx_strand_id
1 'polypeptide(L)'
;MESDTVIYGLMGRIHLLMRRVSNRITDVEYMRVNKDYAREIVRLAREAGNAELTDLAERLTAAMELEERSVDGDAANDRVARGLLERLRSSRPNSTHPTERYVGSLR
;
A
#
# COMPACT_ATOMS: atom_id res chain seq x y z
N MET A 1 18.05 -16.73 -11.84
CA MET A 1 17.20 -16.27 -12.96
C MET A 1 15.79 -16.85 -12.83
N GLU A 2 15.61 -18.14 -12.55
CA GLU A 2 14.27 -18.74 -12.33
C GLU A 2 13.51 -18.11 -11.14
N SER A 3 14.20 -17.74 -10.07
CA SER A 3 13.59 -17.11 -8.88
C SER A 3 12.94 -15.75 -9.18
N ASP A 4 13.55 -14.93 -10.03
CA ASP A 4 12.98 -13.61 -10.37
C ASP A 4 11.71 -13.76 -11.19
N THR A 5 11.67 -14.67 -12.16
CA THR A 5 10.46 -14.97 -12.94
C THR A 5 9.31 -15.42 -12.04
N VAL A 6 9.59 -16.26 -11.04
CA VAL A 6 8.57 -16.70 -10.07
C VAL A 6 8.07 -15.53 -9.22
N ILE A 7 8.97 -14.68 -8.71
CA ILE A 7 8.62 -13.50 -7.91
C ILE A 7 7.76 -12.52 -8.73
N TYR A 8 8.18 -12.19 -9.96
CA TYR A 8 7.39 -11.35 -10.86
C TYR A 8 6.03 -11.95 -11.21
N GLY A 9 5.94 -13.27 -11.39
CA GLY A 9 4.68 -13.98 -11.57
C GLY A 9 3.73 -13.84 -10.38
N LEU A 10 4.25 -13.93 -9.15
CA LEU A 10 3.48 -13.73 -7.92
C LEU A 10 3.00 -12.27 -7.81
N MET A 11 3.90 -11.30 -7.97
CA MET A 11 3.57 -9.87 -7.88
C MET A 11 2.54 -9.45 -8.94
N GLY A 12 2.65 -9.95 -10.17
CA GLY A 12 1.69 -9.70 -11.24
C GLY A 12 0.31 -10.26 -10.96
N ARG A 13 0.21 -11.49 -10.42
CA ARG A 13 -1.08 -12.07 -10.01
C ARG A 13 -1.73 -11.29 -8.88
N ILE A 14 -0.95 -10.87 -7.88
CA ILE A 14 -1.41 -10.01 -6.79
C ILE A 14 -1.93 -8.69 -7.35
N HIS A 15 -1.19 -8.04 -8.26
CA HIS A 15 -1.62 -6.80 -8.92
C HIS A 15 -3.00 -6.93 -9.57
N LEU A 16 -3.20 -7.97 -10.39
CA LEU A 16 -4.46 -8.19 -11.10
C LEU A 16 -5.63 -8.43 -10.15
N LEU A 17 -5.43 -9.27 -9.12
CA LEU A 17 -6.49 -9.54 -8.15
C LEU A 17 -6.79 -8.32 -7.30
N MET A 18 -5.79 -7.59 -6.81
CA MET A 18 -5.99 -6.34 -6.05
C MET A 18 -6.78 -5.31 -6.84
N ARG A 19 -6.55 -5.23 -8.16
CA ARG A 19 -7.36 -4.38 -9.05
C ARG A 19 -8.80 -4.87 -9.15
N ARG A 20 -9.02 -6.18 -9.21
CA ARG A 20 -10.36 -6.77 -9.34
C ARG A 20 -11.18 -6.69 -8.06
N VAL A 21 -10.59 -7.01 -6.91
CA VAL A 21 -11.33 -7.17 -5.64
C VAL A 21 -11.38 -5.88 -4.81
N SER A 22 -10.37 -5.02 -4.94
CA SER A 22 -10.22 -3.82 -4.10
C SER A 22 -10.05 -2.53 -4.92
N ASN A 23 -10.17 -2.61 -6.25
CA ASN A 23 -9.93 -1.52 -7.21
C ASN A 23 -8.59 -0.78 -6.97
N ARG A 24 -7.57 -1.51 -6.50
CA ARG A 24 -6.25 -0.96 -6.16
C ARG A 24 -5.23 -1.34 -7.22
N ILE A 25 -4.54 -0.35 -7.76
CA ILE A 25 -3.41 -0.54 -8.68
C ILE A 25 -2.13 -0.56 -7.85
N THR A 26 -1.28 -1.56 -8.07
CA THR A 26 0.02 -1.70 -7.40
C THR A 26 1.14 -1.63 -8.41
N ASP A 27 2.26 -1.01 -8.04
CA ASP A 27 3.48 -1.01 -8.85
C ASP A 27 4.28 -2.31 -8.62
N VAL A 28 4.44 -3.11 -9.68
CA VAL A 28 5.14 -4.42 -9.62
C VAL A 28 6.66 -4.25 -9.58
N GLU A 29 7.20 -3.29 -10.35
CA GLU A 29 8.65 -3.05 -10.39
C GLU A 29 9.13 -2.46 -9.07
N TYR A 30 8.35 -1.54 -8.50
CA TYR A 30 8.68 -0.97 -7.20
C TYR A 30 8.60 -2.00 -6.07
N MET A 31 7.65 -2.94 -6.16
CA MET A 31 7.55 -4.07 -5.22
C MET A 31 8.80 -4.94 -5.20
N ARG A 32 9.44 -5.16 -6.36
CA ARG A 32 10.66 -5.97 -6.43
C ARG A 32 11.84 -5.35 -5.68
N VAL A 33 11.96 -4.03 -5.71
CA VAL A 33 13.12 -3.29 -5.17
C VAL A 33 12.90 -2.76 -3.75
N ASN A 34 11.66 -2.66 -3.28
CA ASN A 34 11.32 -2.14 -1.96
C ASN A 34 10.56 -3.18 -1.10
N LYS A 35 11.27 -3.80 -0.14
CA LYS A 35 10.69 -4.78 0.79
C LYS A 35 9.62 -4.18 1.71
N ASP A 36 9.73 -2.91 2.11
CA ASP A 36 8.71 -2.27 2.96
C ASP A 36 7.39 -2.09 2.20
N TYR A 37 7.48 -1.68 0.94
CA TYR A 37 6.31 -1.60 0.06
C TYR A 37 5.72 -3.00 -0.21
N ALA A 38 6.55 -4.02 -0.45
CA ALA A 38 6.08 -5.39 -0.61
C ALA A 38 5.34 -5.91 0.63
N ARG A 39 5.84 -5.63 1.84
CA ARG A 39 5.16 -5.97 3.10
C ARG A 39 3.80 -5.29 3.22
N GLU A 40 3.72 -4.00 2.88
CA GLU A 40 2.45 -3.27 2.93
C GLU A 40 1.44 -3.84 1.92
N ILE A 41 1.89 -4.23 0.72
CA ILE A 41 1.02 -4.91 -0.24
C ILE A 41 0.56 -6.27 0.30
N VAL A 42 1.43 -7.06 0.93
CA VAL A 42 1.05 -8.33 1.58
C VAL A 42 0.03 -8.11 2.70
N ARG A 43 0.19 -7.06 3.51
CA ARG A 43 -0.77 -6.71 4.57
C ARG A 43 -2.14 -6.37 3.99
N LEU A 44 -2.19 -5.46 3.02
CA LEU A 44 -3.42 -5.08 2.31
C LEU A 44 -4.07 -6.27 1.60
N ALA A 45 -3.24 -7.16 1.06
CA ALA A 45 -3.66 -8.37 0.40
C ALA A 45 -4.43 -9.32 1.34
N ARG A 46 -3.89 -9.55 2.54
CA ARG A 46 -4.55 -10.35 3.59
C ARG A 46 -5.87 -9.72 4.07
N GLU A 47 -5.95 -8.38 4.08
CA GLU A 47 -7.14 -7.63 4.50
C GLU A 47 -8.26 -7.59 3.44
N ALA A 48 -7.97 -7.93 2.18
CA ALA A 48 -8.93 -7.86 1.08
C ALA A 48 -10.06 -8.91 1.17
N GLY A 49 -9.97 -9.89 2.09
CA GLY A 49 -11.00 -10.93 2.28
C GLY A 49 -11.09 -11.94 1.13
N ASN A 50 -10.05 -12.05 0.29
CA ASN A 50 -10.01 -12.99 -0.84
C ASN A 50 -8.97 -14.09 -0.57
N ALA A 51 -9.43 -15.35 -0.56
CA ALA A 51 -8.59 -16.50 -0.20
C ALA A 51 -7.40 -16.73 -1.16
N GLU A 52 -7.60 -16.55 -2.47
CA GLU A 52 -6.51 -16.67 -3.45
C GLU A 52 -5.45 -15.59 -3.22
N LEU A 53 -5.91 -14.39 -2.88
CA LEU A 53 -5.06 -13.23 -2.63
C LEU A 53 -4.23 -13.43 -1.34
N THR A 54 -4.81 -14.07 -0.32
CA THR A 54 -4.09 -14.49 0.90
C THR A 54 -3.01 -15.54 0.58
N ASP A 55 -3.31 -16.59 -0.19
CA ASP A 55 -2.32 -17.62 -0.60
C ASP A 55 -1.15 -17.01 -1.37
N LEU A 56 -1.45 -16.13 -2.33
CA LEU A 56 -0.41 -15.44 -3.09
C LEU A 56 0.46 -14.55 -2.20
N ALA A 57 -0.13 -13.88 -1.21
CA ALA A 57 0.60 -13.04 -0.26
C ALA A 57 1.54 -13.86 0.62
N GLU A 58 1.13 -15.04 1.09
CA GLU A 58 1.99 -15.97 1.84
C GLU A 58 3.16 -16.47 1.00
N ARG A 59 2.90 -16.86 -0.25
CA ARG A 59 3.95 -17.29 -1.19
C ARG A 59 4.93 -16.18 -1.52
N LEU A 60 4.45 -14.95 -1.72
CA LEU A 60 5.31 -13.80 -1.95
C LEU A 60 6.18 -13.48 -0.73
N THR A 61 5.60 -13.56 0.47
CA THR A 61 6.31 -13.37 1.75
C THR A 61 7.48 -14.33 1.86
N ALA A 62 7.26 -15.61 1.57
CA ALA A 62 8.33 -16.61 1.57
C ALA A 62 9.36 -16.36 0.46
N ALA A 63 8.92 -16.07 -0.77
CA ALA A 63 9.82 -15.90 -1.91
C ALA A 63 10.73 -14.67 -1.81
N MET A 64 10.27 -13.61 -1.13
CA MET A 64 11.02 -12.36 -0.96
C MET A 64 11.67 -12.21 0.44
N GLU A 65 11.53 -13.23 1.30
CA GLU A 65 12.02 -13.23 2.68
C GLU A 65 11.56 -11.95 3.41
N LEU A 66 10.24 -11.71 3.38
CA LEU A 66 9.61 -10.58 4.02
C LEU A 66 9.39 -10.93 5.50
N GLU A 67 10.41 -10.72 6.33
CA GLU A 67 10.25 -10.88 7.78
C GLU A 67 9.13 -9.97 8.30
N GLU A 68 8.27 -10.52 9.17
CA GLU A 68 7.26 -9.76 9.87
C GLU A 68 7.96 -8.75 10.79
N ARG A 69 7.85 -7.46 10.46
CA ARG A 69 8.34 -6.40 11.33
C ARG A 69 7.59 -6.52 12.66
N SER A 70 8.31 -6.53 13.78
CA SER A 70 7.71 -6.49 15.11
C SER A 70 6.74 -5.29 15.20
N VAL A 71 5.52 -5.55 15.65
CA VAL A 71 4.37 -4.61 15.78
C VAL A 71 4.76 -3.26 16.42
N ASP A 72 5.79 -3.27 17.27
CA ASP A 72 6.33 -2.09 17.94
C ASP A 72 6.82 -0.98 16.99
N GLY A 73 7.37 -1.34 15.83
CA GLY A 73 7.89 -0.39 14.85
C GLY A 73 6.80 0.37 14.09
N ASP A 74 5.70 -0.32 13.76
CA ASP A 74 4.57 0.28 13.03
C ASP A 74 3.72 1.16 13.95
N ALA A 75 3.54 0.76 15.22
CA ALA A 75 2.85 1.59 16.21
C ALA A 75 3.59 2.92 16.48
N ALA A 76 4.92 2.91 16.48
CA ALA A 76 5.72 4.12 16.59
C ALA A 76 5.55 5.03 15.35
N ASN A 77 5.57 4.47 14.14
CA ASN A 77 5.41 5.22 12.91
C ASN A 77 4.01 5.85 12.78
N ASP A 78 2.95 5.11 13.14
CA ASP A 78 1.58 5.64 13.14
C ASP A 78 1.42 6.84 14.10
N ARG A 79 2.01 6.75 15.30
CA ARG A 79 2.00 7.86 16.27
C ARG A 79 2.72 9.10 15.73
N VAL A 80 3.86 8.92 15.06
CA VAL A 80 4.60 10.01 14.43
C VAL A 80 3.80 10.64 13.29
N ALA A 81 3.20 9.83 12.42
CA ALA A 81 2.35 10.30 11.32
C ALA A 81 1.12 11.08 11.83
N ARG A 82 0.48 10.60 12.91
CA ARG A 82 -0.64 11.31 13.55
C ARG A 82 -0.21 12.64 14.14
N GLY A 83 0.96 12.71 14.77
CA GLY A 83 1.54 13.97 15.26
C GLY A 83 1.82 14.97 14.13
N LEU A 84 2.33 14.50 12.99
CA LEU A 84 2.56 15.34 11.81
C LEU A 84 1.24 15.86 11.21
N LEU A 85 0.24 15.00 11.05
CA LEU A 85 -1.08 15.39 10.53
C LEU A 85 -1.74 16.45 11.42
N GLU A 86 -1.65 16.32 12.74
CA GLU A 86 -2.17 17.30 13.68
C GLU A 86 -1.46 18.66 13.54
N ARG A 87 -0.14 18.65 13.36
CA ARG A 87 0.65 19.86 13.10
C ARG A 87 0.29 20.54 11.78
N LEU A 88 0.06 19.75 10.73
CA LEU A 88 -0.36 20.27 9.42
C LEU A 88 -1.79 20.85 9.47
N ARG A 89 -2.69 20.25 10.26
CA ARG A 89 -4.06 20.78 10.48
C ARG A 89 -4.05 22.09 11.25
N SER A 90 -3.26 22.17 12.33
CA SER A 90 -3.12 23.37 13.17
C SER A 90 -2.34 24.50 12.49
N SER A 91 -1.46 24.18 11.53
CA SER A 91 -0.72 25.17 10.75
C SER A 91 -1.47 25.68 9.51
N ARG A 92 -2.74 25.31 9.29
CA ARG A 92 -3.51 25.89 8.17
C ARG A 92 -3.80 27.37 8.47
N PRO A 93 -3.24 28.33 7.70
CA PRO A 93 -3.69 29.71 7.81
C PRO A 93 -5.18 29.77 7.44
N ASN A 94 -5.95 30.63 8.12
CA ASN A 94 -7.34 30.93 7.75
C ASN A 94 -7.38 31.22 6.25
N SER A 95 -8.02 30.34 5.48
CA SER A 95 -8.13 30.45 4.03
C SER A 95 -8.75 31.81 3.68
N THR A 96 -7.92 32.75 3.22
CA THR A 96 -8.38 34.04 2.69
C THR A 96 -8.60 33.86 1.20
N HIS A 97 -9.60 33.06 0.80
CA HIS A 97 -10.14 33.14 -0.56
C HIS A 97 -11.62 32.73 -0.58
N PRO A 98 -12.46 33.49 -1.29
CA PRO A 98 -13.87 33.19 -1.44
C PRO A 98 -14.06 31.92 -2.28
N THR A 99 -15.12 31.22 -1.94
CA THR A 99 -15.63 29.95 -2.46
C THR A 99 -16.08 30.01 -3.94
N GLU A 100 -15.21 30.42 -4.87
CA GLU A 100 -15.65 30.70 -6.27
C GLU A 100 -14.90 29.97 -7.39
N ARG A 101 -13.97 29.06 -7.10
CA ARG A 101 -13.36 28.23 -8.16
C ARG A 101 -13.34 26.74 -7.83
N TYR A 102 -14.53 26.16 -7.72
CA TYR A 102 -14.70 24.73 -7.97
C TYR A 102 -14.85 24.53 -9.48
N VAL A 103 -13.76 24.20 -10.17
CA VAL A 103 -13.80 23.79 -11.58
C VAL A 103 -14.11 22.31 -11.61
N GLY A 104 -15.39 21.96 -11.68
CA GLY A 104 -15.78 20.55 -11.57
C GLY A 104 -17.26 20.24 -11.76
N SER A 105 -18.00 21.01 -12.55
CA SER A 105 -19.23 20.49 -13.16
C SER A 105 -18.84 19.61 -14.34
N LEU A 106 -18.36 18.40 -14.08
CA LEU A 106 -18.31 17.38 -15.12
C LEU A 106 -19.74 16.85 -15.31
N ARG A 107 -20.20 16.96 -16.55
CA ARG A 107 -21.47 16.43 -17.06
C ARG A 107 -21.51 14.91 -16.98
#